data_AF-A0A2I0P4R5-F1
#
_entry.id   AF-A0A2I0P4R5-F1
#
_cell.length_a   1.000
_cell.length_b   1.000
_cell.length_c   1.000
_cell.angle_alpha   90.00
_cell.angle_beta   90.00
_cell.angle_gamma   90.00
#
_symmetry.space_group_name_H-M   'P 1'
#
loop_
_entity.id
_entity.type
_entity.pdbx_description
1 polymer ?
#
loop_
_entity_poly.entity_id
_entity_poly.type
_entity_poly.pdbx_seq_one_letter_code
_entity_poly.pdbx_strand_id
1 'polypeptide(L)'
;PGTPIEVYVDSRIAGNATLSDDRTYAYPYRVGRVLAGPHLAYATAGAVYSEVATFAILTENTTITLALAGVNRTAVVCTGNLTADGRPVTGAPVLLRVDDATLISTQTDGNGTYAQDVVLPAGEHTLRAEFHAAGYPLNASESHEETAVIPDEGLAALPFVAALAAAAGTGWYLRRRARPEESPVAAAPPEPEITETPAAVTIAGLPLREAATVLFRTLRAWLGLPETKTPRDCARIAPDHAGFFERYERIRYAGETPTEEELRAMEEEALGGDEHA
;
A
#
# COMPACT_ATOMS: atom_id res chain seq x y z
N PRO A 1 -12.18 39.98 11.06
CA PRO A 1 -12.66 39.31 9.83
C PRO A 1 -11.53 39.22 8.80
N GLY A 2 -11.50 38.14 8.01
CA GLY A 2 -10.46 37.92 7.00
C GLY A 2 -9.13 37.39 7.54
N THR A 3 -8.99 37.24 8.87
CA THR A 3 -7.79 36.67 9.48
C THR A 3 -7.70 35.17 9.14
N PRO A 4 -6.55 34.69 8.61
CA PRO A 4 -6.36 33.27 8.34
C PRO A 4 -6.26 32.49 9.66
N ILE A 5 -6.94 31.36 9.70
CA ILE A 5 -6.92 30.40 10.80
C ILE A 5 -6.36 29.09 10.25
N GLU A 6 -5.33 28.55 10.90
CA GLU A 6 -4.84 27.20 10.60
C GLU A 6 -5.45 26.23 11.60
N VAL A 7 -6.02 25.13 11.10
CA VAL A 7 -6.62 24.09 11.92
C VAL A 7 -5.71 22.87 11.92
N TYR A 8 -5.40 22.40 13.13
CA TYR A 8 -4.53 21.26 13.37
C TYR A 8 -5.35 20.10 13.90
N VAL A 9 -5.05 18.89 13.42
CA VAL A 9 -5.49 17.62 13.99
C VAL A 9 -4.26 16.76 14.24
N ASP A 10 -4.10 16.26 15.45
CA ASP A 10 -2.92 15.51 15.93
C ASP A 10 -1.59 16.20 15.57
N SER A 11 -1.54 17.51 15.83
CA SER A 11 -0.39 18.38 15.56
C SER A 11 0.02 18.46 14.08
N ARG A 12 -0.86 18.08 13.15
CA ARG A 12 -0.68 18.26 11.71
C ARG A 12 -1.71 19.23 11.16
N ILE A 13 -1.31 20.06 10.19
CA ILE A 13 -2.23 20.97 9.52
C ILE A 13 -3.29 20.13 8.79
N ALA A 14 -4.53 20.23 9.26
CA ALA A 14 -5.69 19.64 8.63
C ALA A 14 -6.20 20.54 7.50
N GLY A 15 -6.16 21.86 7.69
CA GLY A 15 -6.49 22.83 6.67
C GLY A 15 -6.62 24.24 7.22
N ASN A 16 -7.22 25.12 6.43
CA ASN A 16 -7.32 26.53 6.73
C ASN A 16 -8.79 26.96 6.75
N ALA A 17 -9.09 27.89 7.65
CA ALA A 17 -10.35 28.61 7.72
C ALA A 17 -10.08 30.12 7.74
N THR A 18 -11.14 30.90 7.63
CA THR A 18 -11.05 32.35 7.72
C THR A 18 -12.00 32.82 8.81
N LEU A 19 -11.54 33.77 9.63
CA LEU A 19 -12.39 34.38 10.64
C LEU A 19 -13.50 35.20 9.95
N SER A 20 -14.74 34.80 10.20
CA SER A 20 -15.95 35.45 9.72
C SER A 20 -16.20 36.81 10.37
N ASP A 21 -17.16 37.56 9.84
CA ASP A 21 -17.53 38.90 10.35
C ASP A 21 -18.11 38.87 11.77
N ASP A 22 -18.76 37.76 12.13
CA ASP A 22 -19.27 37.47 13.48
C ASP A 22 -18.18 36.99 14.46
N ARG A 23 -16.92 37.00 14.04
CA ARG A 23 -15.75 36.54 14.80
C ARG A 23 -15.76 35.04 15.11
N THR A 24 -16.48 34.24 14.32
CA THR A 24 -16.40 32.78 14.38
C THR A 24 -15.55 32.23 13.23
N TYR A 25 -15.18 30.96 13.32
CA TYR A 25 -14.58 30.21 12.21
C TYR A 25 -15.09 28.77 12.25
N ALA A 26 -15.13 28.13 11.09
CA ALA A 26 -15.51 26.72 10.98
C ALA A 26 -14.64 26.04 9.92
N TYR A 27 -14.28 24.79 10.16
CA TYR A 27 -13.53 23.97 9.23
C TYR A 27 -14.13 22.55 9.17
N PRO A 28 -14.64 22.10 8.01
CA PRO A 28 -15.15 20.75 7.86
C PRO A 28 -13.99 19.75 7.74
N TYR A 29 -13.75 18.97 8.79
CA TYR A 29 -12.77 17.90 8.79
C TYR A 29 -13.36 16.63 8.18
N ARG A 30 -12.77 16.14 7.08
CA ARG A 30 -13.15 14.85 6.49
C ARG A 30 -12.32 13.73 7.09
N VAL A 31 -12.98 12.77 7.73
CA VAL A 31 -12.36 11.52 8.16
C VAL A 31 -12.06 10.69 6.93
N GLY A 32 -10.78 10.37 6.73
CA GLY A 32 -10.29 9.56 5.62
C GLY A 32 -9.32 8.50 6.12
N ARG A 33 -8.05 8.58 5.68
CA ARG A 33 -6.98 7.71 6.19
C ARG A 33 -6.43 8.20 7.53
N VAL A 34 -7.18 7.92 8.58
CA VAL A 34 -6.82 8.24 9.97
C VAL A 34 -7.16 7.02 10.83
N LEU A 35 -6.41 6.79 11.90
CA LEU A 35 -6.71 5.69 12.82
C LEU A 35 -8.00 5.98 13.60
N ALA A 36 -8.71 4.94 14.02
CA ALA A 36 -9.78 5.10 14.99
C ALA A 36 -9.21 5.40 16.39
N GLY A 37 -10.01 6.04 17.23
CA GLY A 37 -9.65 6.39 18.60
C GLY A 37 -9.69 7.90 18.87
N PRO A 38 -9.08 8.35 19.97
CA PRO A 38 -9.08 9.75 20.35
C PRO A 38 -8.09 10.57 19.51
N HIS A 39 -8.52 11.76 19.14
CA HIS A 39 -7.77 12.76 18.37
C HIS A 39 -7.85 14.11 19.06
N LEU A 40 -6.83 14.93 18.80
CA LEU A 40 -6.73 16.29 19.31
C LEU A 40 -6.90 17.28 18.16
N ALA A 41 -7.69 18.32 18.37
CA ALA A 41 -7.84 19.43 17.45
C ALA A 41 -7.58 20.76 18.15
N TYR A 42 -6.89 21.65 17.47
CA TYR A 42 -6.74 23.05 17.89
C TYR A 42 -6.55 23.93 16.66
N ALA A 43 -6.72 25.23 16.82
CA ALA A 43 -6.54 26.20 15.77
C ALA A 43 -5.56 27.30 16.18
N THR A 44 -4.92 27.91 15.19
CA THR A 44 -4.00 29.04 15.41
C THR A 44 -4.35 30.22 14.52
N ALA A 45 -4.10 31.42 15.04
CA ALA A 45 -4.14 32.69 14.32
C ALA A 45 -2.81 33.41 14.56
N GLY A 46 -1.80 33.12 13.74
CA GLY A 46 -0.43 33.56 14.02
C GLY A 46 0.09 32.94 15.33
N ALA A 47 0.41 33.78 16.32
CA ALA A 47 0.92 33.33 17.62
C ALA A 47 -0.18 32.98 18.65
N VAL A 48 -1.45 33.16 18.31
CA VAL A 48 -2.59 32.88 19.21
C VAL A 48 -3.10 31.47 18.97
N TYR A 49 -3.32 30.71 20.05
CA TYR A 49 -3.81 29.34 20.04
C TYR A 49 -5.21 29.26 20.63
N SER A 50 -6.06 28.40 20.07
CA SER A 50 -7.29 27.99 20.73
C SER A 50 -7.00 27.04 21.90
N GLU A 51 -8.02 26.75 22.69
CA GLU A 51 -8.01 25.56 23.55
C GLU A 51 -7.88 24.29 22.69
N VAL A 52 -7.34 23.22 23.29
CA VAL A 52 -7.26 21.91 22.66
C VAL A 52 -8.58 21.18 22.89
N ALA A 53 -9.25 20.83 21.80
CA ALA A 53 -10.44 19.99 21.80
C ALA A 53 -10.06 18.54 21.55
N THR A 54 -10.77 17.61 22.19
CA THR A 54 -10.66 16.17 21.92
C THR A 54 -11.89 15.70 21.17
N PHE A 55 -11.71 14.83 20.18
CA PHE A 55 -12.81 14.11 19.53
C PHE A 55 -12.40 12.65 19.30
N ALA A 56 -13.36 11.76 19.05
CA ALA A 56 -13.07 10.36 18.76
C ALA A 56 -13.50 10.03 17.34
N ILE A 57 -12.64 9.34 16.60
CA ILE A 57 -12.99 8.69 15.34
C ILE A 57 -13.40 7.27 15.66
N LEU A 58 -14.63 6.91 15.28
CA LEU A 58 -15.18 5.59 15.52
C LEU A 58 -14.81 4.65 14.37
N THR A 59 -14.62 3.37 14.70
CA THR A 59 -14.45 2.34 13.68
C THR A 59 -15.81 1.97 13.08
N GLU A 60 -15.90 1.90 11.76
CA GLU A 60 -17.09 1.41 11.06
C GLU A 60 -16.84 0.06 10.36
N ASN A 61 -17.86 -0.80 10.31
CA ASN A 61 -17.81 -2.05 9.54
C ASN A 61 -17.88 -1.76 8.05
N THR A 62 -17.14 -2.54 7.26
CA THR A 62 -17.19 -2.47 5.81
C THR A 62 -17.88 -3.68 5.20
N THR A 63 -18.43 -3.45 4.02
CA THR A 63 -18.93 -4.49 3.13
C THR A 63 -18.16 -4.39 1.81
N ILE A 64 -17.54 -5.49 1.41
CA ILE A 64 -16.89 -5.65 0.11
C ILE A 64 -17.60 -6.73 -0.71
N THR A 65 -17.80 -6.47 -2.00
CA THR A 65 -18.47 -7.40 -2.93
C THR A 65 -17.54 -7.75 -4.07
N LEU A 66 -17.60 -8.97 -4.60
CA LEU A 66 -16.88 -9.38 -5.81
C LEU A 66 -17.87 -9.89 -6.86
N ALA A 67 -17.63 -9.57 -8.12
CA ALA A 67 -18.33 -10.12 -9.28
C ALA A 67 -17.33 -10.37 -10.40
N LEU A 68 -17.49 -11.51 -11.10
CA LEU A 68 -16.63 -11.93 -12.18
C LEU A 68 -17.34 -11.82 -13.53
N ALA A 69 -16.63 -11.31 -14.54
CA ALA A 69 -17.08 -11.32 -15.91
C ALA A 69 -15.95 -11.80 -16.84
N GLY A 70 -16.21 -12.80 -17.67
CA GLY A 70 -15.23 -13.27 -18.65
C GLY A 70 -14.90 -12.18 -19.67
N VAL A 71 -13.61 -11.88 -19.87
CA VAL A 71 -13.12 -10.93 -20.88
C VAL A 71 -12.79 -11.66 -22.17
N ASN A 72 -12.04 -12.74 -22.02
CA ASN A 72 -11.59 -13.61 -23.10
C ASN A 72 -11.37 -15.01 -22.53
N ARG A 73 -10.75 -15.90 -23.32
CA ARG A 73 -10.58 -17.31 -22.96
C ARG A 73 -9.55 -17.58 -21.86
N THR A 74 -8.84 -16.57 -21.36
CA THR A 74 -7.79 -16.72 -20.34
C THR A 74 -7.88 -15.64 -19.26
N ALA A 75 -8.91 -14.80 -19.27
CA ALA A 75 -8.98 -13.65 -18.36
C ALA A 75 -10.41 -13.33 -17.94
N VAL A 76 -10.52 -12.90 -16.68
CA VAL A 76 -11.76 -12.41 -16.07
C VAL A 76 -11.55 -10.98 -15.58
N VAL A 77 -12.56 -10.12 -15.74
CA VAL A 77 -12.64 -8.87 -14.99
C VAL A 77 -13.24 -9.21 -13.63
N CYS A 78 -12.50 -8.87 -12.59
CA CYS A 78 -12.98 -8.81 -11.23
C CYS A 78 -13.48 -7.39 -10.97
N THR A 79 -14.75 -7.24 -10.61
CA THR A 79 -15.35 -5.95 -10.25
C THR A 79 -15.99 -6.03 -8.88
N GLY A 80 -16.11 -4.90 -8.20
CA GLY A 80 -16.71 -4.88 -6.88
C GLY A 80 -16.79 -3.50 -6.26
N ASN A 81 -17.46 -3.42 -5.11
CA ASN A 81 -17.62 -2.19 -4.35
C ASN A 81 -17.17 -2.41 -2.90
N LEU A 82 -16.56 -1.39 -2.30
CA LEU A 82 -16.26 -1.31 -0.88
C LEU A 82 -17.04 -0.15 -0.26
N THR A 83 -17.84 -0.45 0.75
CA THR A 83 -18.66 0.54 1.44
C THR A 83 -18.50 0.44 2.95
N ALA A 84 -18.71 1.56 3.65
CA ALA A 84 -18.88 1.63 5.10
C ALA A 84 -20.21 2.32 5.38
N ASP A 85 -21.15 1.63 6.02
CA ASP A 85 -22.52 2.15 6.27
C ASP A 85 -23.18 2.73 5.00
N GLY A 86 -23.04 2.02 3.88
CA GLY A 86 -23.56 2.44 2.56
C GLY A 86 -22.81 3.60 1.90
N ARG A 87 -21.80 4.18 2.54
CA ARG A 87 -20.94 5.23 1.96
C ARG A 87 -19.76 4.59 1.22
N PRO A 88 -19.39 5.12 0.04
CA PRO A 88 -18.26 4.59 -0.71
C PRO A 88 -16.93 4.86 0.01
N VAL A 89 -16.09 3.84 0.10
CA VAL A 89 -14.72 4.00 0.65
C VAL A 89 -13.77 4.28 -0.51
N THR A 90 -13.32 5.53 -0.63
CA THR A 90 -12.47 5.99 -1.74
C THR A 90 -10.99 5.67 -1.54
N GLY A 91 -10.31 5.26 -2.61
CA GLY A 91 -8.86 5.09 -2.62
C GLY A 91 -8.38 4.00 -1.67
N ALA A 92 -9.22 3.05 -1.29
CA ALA A 92 -8.87 1.95 -0.40
C ALA A 92 -8.18 0.82 -1.17
N PRO A 93 -7.08 0.26 -0.66
CA PRO A 93 -6.44 -0.89 -1.27
C PRO A 93 -7.34 -2.12 -1.12
N VAL A 94 -7.54 -2.84 -2.22
CA VAL A 94 -8.25 -4.12 -2.26
C VAL A 94 -7.27 -5.17 -2.74
N LEU A 95 -7.29 -6.34 -2.11
CA LEU A 95 -6.53 -7.50 -2.55
C LEU A 95 -7.51 -8.54 -3.13
N LEU A 96 -7.18 -9.07 -4.30
CA LEU A 96 -7.86 -10.21 -4.90
C LEU A 96 -6.99 -11.44 -4.64
N ARG A 97 -7.53 -12.39 -3.90
CA ARG A 97 -6.91 -13.69 -3.66
C ARG A 97 -7.42 -14.70 -4.68
N VAL A 98 -6.50 -15.38 -5.34
CA VAL A 98 -6.78 -16.46 -6.30
C VAL A 98 -6.22 -17.77 -5.75
N ASP A 99 -7.05 -18.81 -5.69
CA ASP A 99 -6.71 -20.17 -5.23
C ASP A 99 -5.95 -20.19 -3.88
N ASP A 100 -6.40 -19.34 -2.95
CA ASP A 100 -5.82 -19.08 -1.63
C ASP A 100 -4.36 -18.54 -1.57
N ALA A 101 -3.62 -18.54 -2.68
CA ALA A 101 -2.20 -18.21 -2.70
C ALA A 101 -1.87 -16.88 -3.39
N THR A 102 -2.42 -16.65 -4.58
CA THR A 102 -1.97 -15.51 -5.41
C THR A 102 -2.70 -14.24 -5.01
N LEU A 103 -1.96 -13.19 -4.66
CA LEU A 103 -2.51 -11.89 -4.29
C LEU A 103 -2.28 -10.85 -5.38
N ILE A 104 -3.37 -10.26 -5.85
CA ILE A 104 -3.38 -9.19 -6.85
C ILE A 104 -3.95 -7.92 -6.21
N SER A 105 -3.20 -6.82 -6.24
CA SER A 105 -3.64 -5.57 -5.64
C SER A 105 -4.35 -4.66 -6.64
N THR A 106 -5.47 -4.09 -6.22
CA THR A 106 -6.17 -2.98 -6.89
C THR A 106 -6.58 -1.92 -5.85
N GLN A 107 -7.30 -0.89 -6.27
CA GLN A 107 -7.75 0.19 -5.42
C GLN A 107 -9.15 0.65 -5.81
N THR A 108 -9.95 1.08 -4.83
CA THR A 108 -11.23 1.71 -5.10
C THR A 108 -11.11 3.11 -5.67
N ASP A 109 -12.01 3.47 -6.56
CA ASP A 109 -12.14 4.79 -7.15
C ASP A 109 -12.93 5.76 -6.24
N GLY A 110 -13.31 6.92 -6.79
CA GLY A 110 -14.12 7.93 -6.10
C GLY A 110 -15.52 7.46 -5.68
N ASN A 111 -16.03 6.41 -6.33
CA ASN A 111 -17.34 5.81 -6.05
C ASN A 111 -17.24 4.56 -5.18
N GLY A 112 -16.05 4.22 -4.69
CA GLY A 112 -15.83 3.01 -3.89
C GLY A 112 -15.79 1.73 -4.74
N THR A 113 -15.75 1.85 -6.06
CA THR A 113 -15.72 0.73 -7.00
C THR A 113 -14.28 0.37 -7.33
N TYR A 114 -14.00 -0.93 -7.48
CA TYR A 114 -12.73 -1.42 -8.01
C TYR A 114 -12.96 -2.34 -9.21
N ALA A 115 -11.98 -2.38 -10.11
CA ALA A 115 -11.95 -3.29 -11.25
C ALA A 115 -10.51 -3.75 -11.50
N GLN A 116 -10.34 -5.01 -11.87
CA GLN A 116 -9.04 -5.60 -12.20
C GLN A 116 -9.20 -6.76 -13.18
N ASP A 117 -8.43 -6.73 -14.26
CA ASP A 117 -8.30 -7.88 -15.16
C ASP A 117 -7.32 -8.88 -14.55
N VAL A 118 -7.73 -10.14 -14.45
CA VAL A 118 -6.95 -11.25 -13.91
C VAL A 118 -6.83 -12.32 -14.99
N VAL A 119 -5.58 -12.65 -15.35
CA VAL A 119 -5.28 -13.75 -16.26
C VAL A 119 -5.19 -15.03 -15.43
N LEU A 120 -5.93 -16.04 -15.83
CA LEU A 120 -6.04 -17.31 -15.13
C LEU A 120 -5.64 -18.46 -16.07
N PRO A 121 -4.93 -19.48 -15.57
CA PRO A 121 -4.73 -20.75 -16.29
C PRO A 121 -6.05 -21.39 -16.72
N ALA A 122 -5.97 -22.39 -17.59
CA ALA A 122 -7.10 -23.28 -17.83
C ALA A 122 -7.42 -24.08 -16.56
N GLY A 123 -8.71 -24.20 -16.24
CA GLY A 123 -9.16 -24.86 -15.02
C GLY A 123 -10.21 -24.06 -14.27
N GLU A 124 -10.56 -24.57 -13.09
CA GLU A 124 -11.43 -23.90 -12.13
C GLU A 124 -10.57 -23.12 -11.14
N HIS A 125 -10.95 -21.87 -10.87
CA HIS A 125 -10.24 -20.96 -9.97
C HIS A 125 -11.22 -20.32 -8.99
N THR A 126 -10.81 -20.20 -7.73
CA THR A 126 -11.57 -19.47 -6.71
C THR A 126 -10.98 -18.08 -6.51
N LEU A 127 -11.85 -17.07 -6.45
CA LEU A 127 -11.47 -15.68 -6.26
C LEU A 127 -12.22 -15.07 -5.08
N ARG A 128 -11.51 -14.32 -4.24
CA ARG A 128 -12.07 -13.55 -3.11
C ARG A 128 -11.45 -12.16 -3.07
N ALA A 129 -12.24 -11.15 -2.74
CA ALA A 129 -11.75 -9.81 -2.49
C ALA A 129 -11.61 -9.53 -1.00
N GLU A 130 -10.51 -8.90 -0.61
CA GLU A 130 -10.11 -8.68 0.77
C GLU A 130 -9.76 -7.21 0.99
N PHE A 131 -10.28 -6.64 2.07
CA PHE A 131 -9.95 -5.33 2.58
C PHE A 131 -9.45 -5.45 4.01
N HIS A 132 -8.19 -5.07 4.27
CA HIS A 132 -7.58 -5.20 5.61
C HIS A 132 -7.56 -3.91 6.43
N ALA A 133 -8.24 -2.85 5.97
CA ALA A 133 -8.43 -1.58 6.68
C ALA A 133 -7.20 -0.85 7.25
N ALA A 134 -5.98 -1.21 6.84
CA ALA A 134 -4.76 -0.60 7.32
C ALA A 134 -4.73 0.92 7.06
N GLY A 135 -4.70 1.70 8.14
CA GLY A 135 -4.68 3.17 8.09
C GLY A 135 -6.04 3.82 7.84
N TYR A 136 -7.12 3.05 7.90
CA TYR A 136 -8.50 3.52 7.89
C TYR A 136 -9.13 3.31 9.27
N PRO A 137 -10.11 4.15 9.66
CA PRO A 137 -10.90 3.91 10.85
C PRO A 137 -12.05 2.95 10.51
N LEU A 138 -11.71 1.83 9.87
CA LEU A 138 -12.65 0.86 9.33
C LEU A 138 -12.23 -0.53 9.79
N ASN A 139 -13.18 -1.47 9.84
CA ASN A 139 -12.86 -2.88 10.05
C ASN A 139 -12.48 -3.54 8.72
N ALA A 140 -11.73 -4.63 8.81
CA ALA A 140 -11.46 -5.48 7.66
C ALA A 140 -12.74 -6.21 7.20
N SER A 141 -12.82 -6.54 5.92
CA SER A 141 -13.91 -7.32 5.36
C SER A 141 -13.45 -8.14 4.16
N GLU A 142 -14.16 -9.23 3.91
CA GLU A 142 -13.92 -10.13 2.79
C GLU A 142 -15.22 -10.33 2.00
N SER A 143 -15.12 -10.52 0.69
CA SER A 143 -16.27 -10.84 -0.14
C SER A 143 -16.63 -12.32 -0.04
N HIS A 144 -17.78 -12.67 -0.58
CA HIS A 144 -18.03 -14.07 -0.96
C HIS A 144 -16.97 -14.54 -1.98
N GLU A 145 -16.70 -15.84 -1.96
CA GLU A 145 -15.90 -16.50 -2.99
C GLU A 145 -16.69 -16.62 -4.28
N GLU A 146 -16.04 -16.32 -5.40
CA GLU A 146 -16.58 -16.48 -6.75
C GLU A 146 -15.71 -17.46 -7.53
N THR A 147 -16.32 -18.30 -8.35
CA THR A 147 -15.62 -19.31 -9.14
C THR A 147 -15.54 -18.92 -10.61
N ALA A 148 -14.34 -18.92 -11.17
CA ALA A 148 -14.11 -18.79 -12.61
C ALA A 148 -13.75 -20.15 -13.21
N VAL A 149 -14.36 -20.49 -14.34
CA VAL A 149 -13.99 -21.69 -15.12
C VAL A 149 -13.41 -21.23 -16.45
N ILE A 150 -12.12 -21.50 -16.64
CA ILE A 150 -11.37 -21.19 -17.84
C ILE A 150 -11.26 -22.46 -18.70
N PRO A 151 -11.78 -22.47 -19.95
CA PRO A 151 -11.76 -23.66 -20.78
C PRO A 151 -10.34 -24.18 -21.07
N ASP A 152 -10.14 -25.49 -20.92
CA ASP A 152 -8.93 -26.18 -21.35
C ASP A 152 -9.07 -26.56 -22.84
N GLU A 153 -8.47 -25.75 -23.73
CA GLU A 153 -8.34 -26.08 -25.15
C GLU A 153 -6.95 -26.65 -25.43
N GLY A 154 -6.56 -27.76 -24.80
CA GLY A 154 -5.61 -28.76 -25.36
C GLY A 154 -4.31 -28.23 -26.01
N LEU A 155 -3.73 -27.14 -25.49
CA LEU A 155 -2.49 -26.56 -25.99
C LEU A 155 -1.50 -26.39 -24.83
N ALA A 156 -0.43 -27.16 -24.95
CA ALA A 156 0.79 -27.25 -24.13
C ALA A 156 0.89 -26.32 -22.91
N ALA A 157 1.04 -26.94 -21.74
CA ALA A 157 1.53 -26.31 -20.52
C ALA A 157 2.86 -25.57 -20.78
N LEU A 158 2.76 -24.27 -21.04
CA LEU A 158 3.89 -23.36 -20.99
C LEU A 158 3.97 -22.81 -19.55
N PRO A 159 5.12 -22.90 -18.88
CA PRO A 159 5.29 -22.25 -17.59
C PRO A 159 5.37 -20.73 -17.81
N PHE A 160 4.27 -20.02 -17.55
CA PHE A 160 4.27 -18.55 -17.60
C PHE A 160 4.75 -17.99 -16.27
N VAL A 161 6.07 -17.94 -16.10
CA VAL A 161 6.70 -16.89 -15.30
C VAL A 161 6.94 -15.71 -16.24
N ALA A 162 6.47 -14.52 -15.82
CA ALA A 162 6.58 -13.21 -16.48
C ALA A 162 5.47 -12.83 -17.48
N ALA A 163 4.33 -12.35 -16.96
CA ALA A 163 3.48 -11.36 -17.63
C ALA A 163 2.65 -10.50 -16.64
N LEU A 164 3.20 -10.14 -15.47
CA LEU A 164 2.51 -9.26 -14.49
C LEU A 164 3.02 -7.80 -14.47
N ALA A 165 3.76 -7.35 -15.49
CA ALA A 165 4.36 -6.00 -15.49
C ALA A 165 3.76 -5.00 -16.50
N ALA A 166 2.71 -5.33 -17.26
CA ALA A 166 2.22 -4.49 -18.36
C ALA A 166 0.76 -4.00 -18.23
N ALA A 167 0.29 -3.73 -17.01
CA ALA A 167 -1.01 -3.05 -16.81
C ALA A 167 -0.97 -1.89 -15.78
N ALA A 168 0.21 -1.48 -15.31
CA ALA A 168 0.37 -0.30 -14.45
C ALA A 168 0.59 1.01 -15.23
N GLY A 169 0.54 0.97 -16.57
CA GLY A 169 1.12 2.01 -17.44
C GLY A 169 0.16 2.98 -18.15
N THR A 170 -1.16 2.85 -18.04
CA THR A 170 -2.09 3.70 -18.83
C THR A 170 -2.55 4.97 -18.11
N GLY A 171 -2.38 5.06 -16.78
CA GLY A 171 -2.72 6.26 -16.01
C GLY A 171 -1.73 7.43 -16.12
N TRP A 172 -0.48 7.17 -16.55
CA TRP A 172 0.58 8.18 -16.58
C TRP A 172 0.58 9.02 -17.88
N TYR A 173 0.01 8.50 -18.97
CA TYR A 173 0.16 9.11 -20.30
C TYR A 173 -0.74 10.33 -20.57
N LEU A 174 -1.80 10.57 -19.79
CA LEU A 174 -2.70 11.72 -20.01
C LEU A 174 -2.32 12.98 -19.23
N ARG A 175 -1.32 12.95 -18.34
CA ARG A 175 -0.95 14.10 -17.50
C ARG A 175 0.17 15.00 -18.07
N ARG A 176 0.77 14.67 -19.23
CA ARG A 176 1.91 15.45 -19.79
C ARG A 176 1.57 16.39 -20.95
N ARG A 177 0.29 16.69 -21.24
CA ARG A 177 -0.08 17.56 -22.37
C ARG A 177 -0.27 19.06 -22.07
N ALA A 178 0.24 19.55 -20.94
CA ALA A 178 0.45 20.98 -20.74
C ALA A 178 1.88 21.38 -21.19
N ARG A 179 1.96 21.87 -22.44
CA ARG A 179 2.99 22.65 -23.20
C ARG A 179 4.10 23.41 -22.42
N PRO A 180 5.15 23.96 -23.09
CA PRO A 180 5.66 23.79 -24.48
C PRO A 180 7.21 23.66 -24.63
N GLU A 181 7.65 23.31 -25.86
CA GLU A 181 8.95 23.52 -26.55
C GLU A 181 10.27 23.69 -25.78
N GLU A 182 11.23 22.77 -26.02
CA GLU A 182 12.63 23.13 -26.32
C GLU A 182 13.32 22.03 -27.17
N SER A 183 14.20 22.45 -28.08
CA SER A 183 14.84 21.69 -29.17
C SER A 183 15.85 20.61 -28.75
N PRO A 184 16.19 19.63 -29.64
CA PRO A 184 16.93 18.43 -29.27
C PRO A 184 18.45 18.66 -29.21
N VAL A 185 19.09 18.12 -28.18
CA VAL A 185 20.55 17.94 -28.12
C VAL A 185 20.89 16.45 -28.15
N ALA A 186 21.93 16.15 -28.91
CA ALA A 186 22.35 14.86 -29.44
C ALA A 186 22.64 13.76 -28.39
N ALA A 187 22.41 12.52 -28.82
CA ALA A 187 22.65 11.29 -28.08
C ALA A 187 24.16 11.02 -27.86
N ALA A 188 24.53 10.74 -26.61
CA ALA A 188 25.79 10.08 -26.26
C ALA A 188 25.56 8.56 -26.19
N PRO A 189 26.54 7.72 -26.57
CA PRO A 189 26.41 6.26 -26.58
C PRO A 189 26.35 5.67 -25.16
N PRO A 190 25.71 4.50 -24.97
CA PRO A 190 25.55 3.88 -23.66
C PRO A 190 26.87 3.32 -23.10
N GLU A 191 27.16 3.66 -21.85
CA GLU A 191 28.18 2.99 -21.02
C GLU A 191 27.78 1.54 -20.70
N PRO A 192 28.75 0.63 -20.50
CA PRO A 192 28.49 -0.79 -20.31
C PRO A 192 27.75 -1.07 -19.00
N GLU A 193 26.68 -1.85 -19.14
CA GLU A 193 25.88 -2.41 -18.06
C GLU A 193 26.75 -3.39 -17.23
N ILE A 194 27.14 -2.97 -16.03
CA ILE A 194 27.75 -3.86 -15.03
C ILE A 194 26.61 -4.74 -14.51
N THR A 195 26.65 -6.01 -14.87
CA THR A 195 25.83 -7.06 -14.26
C THR A 195 26.37 -7.31 -12.86
N GLU A 196 25.82 -6.63 -11.86
CA GLU A 196 26.03 -7.00 -10.46
C GLU A 196 25.36 -8.34 -10.20
N THR A 197 26.19 -9.37 -10.06
CA THR A 197 25.84 -10.64 -9.41
C THR A 197 25.41 -10.30 -7.97
N PRO A 198 24.35 -10.90 -7.39
CA PRO A 198 23.92 -10.55 -6.04
C PRO A 198 25.05 -10.90 -5.06
N ALA A 199 25.72 -9.88 -4.56
CA ALA A 199 26.79 -10.03 -3.58
C ALA A 199 26.20 -10.65 -2.31
N ALA A 200 26.88 -11.67 -1.79
CA ALA A 200 26.60 -12.19 -0.45
C ALA A 200 26.62 -11.02 0.53
N VAL A 201 25.45 -10.71 1.08
CA VAL A 201 25.23 -9.53 1.92
C VAL A 201 26.03 -9.71 3.20
N THR A 202 27.11 -8.94 3.38
CA THR A 202 27.94 -8.98 4.58
C THR A 202 27.57 -7.79 5.48
N ILE A 203 26.95 -8.06 6.63
CA ILE A 203 26.60 -7.01 7.61
C ILE A 203 27.72 -6.74 8.63
N ALA A 204 28.82 -7.50 8.58
CA ALA A 204 29.93 -7.40 9.52
C ALA A 204 30.62 -6.03 9.47
N GLY A 205 30.75 -5.37 10.63
CA GLY A 205 31.38 -4.06 10.78
C GLY A 205 30.48 -2.86 10.49
N LEU A 206 29.21 -3.07 10.11
CA LEU A 206 28.24 -1.98 9.96
C LEU A 206 27.71 -1.51 11.33
N PRO A 207 27.37 -0.22 11.48
CA PRO A 207 26.55 0.25 12.58
C PRO A 207 25.24 -0.55 12.67
N LEU A 208 24.80 -0.91 13.88
CA LEU A 208 23.67 -1.82 14.12
C LEU A 208 22.39 -1.44 13.36
N ARG A 209 22.11 -0.14 13.23
CA ARG A 209 20.96 0.40 12.48
C ARG A 209 21.11 0.24 10.96
N GLU A 210 22.33 0.38 10.44
CA GLU A 210 22.63 0.19 9.03
C GLU A 210 22.58 -1.29 8.66
N ALA A 211 23.11 -2.17 9.53
CA ALA A 211 22.96 -3.62 9.40
C ALA A 211 21.49 -4.03 9.30
N ALA A 212 20.62 -3.53 10.19
CA ALA A 212 19.18 -3.81 10.14
C ALA A 212 18.52 -3.32 8.83
N THR A 213 18.98 -2.20 8.28
CA THR A 213 18.49 -1.66 7.01
C THR A 213 18.89 -2.54 5.82
N VAL A 214 20.11 -3.08 5.85
CA VAL A 214 20.60 -4.01 4.85
C VAL A 214 19.79 -5.30 4.90
N LEU A 215 19.60 -5.90 6.08
CA LEU A 215 18.78 -7.11 6.26
C LEU A 215 17.34 -6.92 5.80
N PHE A 216 16.73 -5.76 6.08
CA PHE A 216 15.40 -5.44 5.57
C PHE A 216 15.32 -5.46 4.05
N ARG A 217 16.30 -4.87 3.37
CA ARG A 217 16.35 -4.87 1.90
C ARG A 217 16.54 -6.28 1.36
N THR A 218 17.37 -7.08 2.02
CA THR A 218 17.62 -8.49 1.67
C THR A 218 16.33 -9.31 1.75
N LEU A 219 15.66 -9.32 2.90
CA LEU A 219 14.41 -10.07 3.08
C LEU A 219 13.32 -9.58 2.12
N ARG A 220 13.21 -8.25 1.94
CA ARG A 220 12.26 -7.65 1.00
C ARG A 220 12.51 -8.09 -0.44
N ALA A 221 13.77 -8.11 -0.88
CA ALA A 221 14.14 -8.55 -2.23
C ALA A 221 13.90 -10.05 -2.41
N TRP A 222 14.24 -10.86 -1.40
CA TRP A 222 13.99 -12.30 -1.41
C TRP A 222 12.50 -12.63 -1.54
N LEU A 223 11.64 -11.90 -0.83
CA LEU A 223 10.18 -12.02 -0.92
C LEU A 223 9.56 -11.34 -2.17
N GLY A 224 10.38 -10.76 -3.06
CA GLY A 224 9.90 -10.07 -4.26
C GLY A 224 9.04 -8.83 -4.00
N LEU A 225 9.18 -8.22 -2.81
CA LEU A 225 8.35 -7.09 -2.39
C LEU A 225 8.86 -5.76 -3.01
N PRO A 226 7.97 -4.89 -3.54
CA PRO A 226 8.38 -3.66 -4.20
C PRO A 226 9.14 -2.68 -3.28
N GLU A 227 10.09 -1.93 -3.85
CA GLU A 227 10.92 -1.03 -3.05
C GLU A 227 10.17 0.14 -2.39
N THR A 228 9.00 0.46 -2.95
CA THR A 228 8.10 1.50 -2.47
C THR A 228 7.30 1.09 -1.24
N LYS A 229 7.33 -0.20 -0.85
CA LYS A 229 6.62 -0.70 0.31
C LYS A 229 7.37 -0.38 1.60
N THR A 230 6.63 0.19 2.54
CA THR A 230 7.13 0.45 3.89
C THR A 230 7.28 -0.87 4.67
N PRO A 231 8.06 -0.91 5.76
CA PRO A 231 8.14 -2.11 6.60
C PRO A 231 6.77 -2.63 7.04
N ARG A 232 5.87 -1.72 7.42
CA ARG A 232 4.49 -2.04 7.77
C ARG A 232 3.69 -2.66 6.62
N ASP A 233 3.98 -2.26 5.39
CA ASP A 233 3.35 -2.87 4.21
C ASP A 233 3.94 -4.25 3.93
N CYS A 234 5.24 -4.42 4.11
CA CYS A 234 5.89 -5.72 3.96
C CYS A 234 5.36 -6.74 4.99
N ALA A 235 5.18 -6.35 6.26
CA ALA A 235 4.56 -7.18 7.30
C ALA A 235 3.17 -7.69 6.91
N ARG A 236 2.44 -6.88 6.12
CA ARG A 236 1.08 -7.21 5.65
C ARG A 236 1.08 -8.12 4.43
N ILE A 237 2.09 -8.01 3.58
CA ILE A 237 2.22 -8.83 2.37
C ILE A 237 2.81 -10.21 2.70
N ALA A 238 3.70 -10.28 3.71
CA ALA A 238 4.37 -11.50 4.15
C ALA A 238 4.17 -11.70 5.67
N PRO A 239 3.02 -12.25 6.10
CA PRO A 239 2.67 -12.37 7.52
C PRO A 239 3.60 -13.31 8.30
N ASP A 240 4.16 -14.32 7.64
CA ASP A 240 5.14 -15.23 8.24
C ASP A 240 6.43 -14.52 8.68
N HIS A 241 6.66 -13.32 8.14
CA HIS A 241 7.79 -12.44 8.45
C HIS A 241 7.38 -11.13 9.15
N ALA A 242 6.14 -11.05 9.66
CA ALA A 242 5.62 -9.81 10.24
C ALA A 242 6.48 -9.31 11.42
N GLY A 243 6.95 -10.23 12.28
CA GLY A 243 7.79 -9.91 13.43
C GLY A 243 9.09 -9.19 13.03
N PHE A 244 9.75 -9.65 11.97
CA PHE A 244 10.93 -8.98 11.40
C PHE A 244 10.61 -7.56 10.96
N PHE A 245 9.55 -7.39 10.18
CA PHE A 245 9.21 -6.11 9.58
C PHE A 245 8.76 -5.08 10.63
N GLU A 246 8.01 -5.51 11.64
CA GLU A 246 7.64 -4.67 12.79
C GLU A 246 8.86 -4.27 13.62
N ARG A 247 9.81 -5.20 13.85
CA ARG A 247 11.04 -4.88 14.56
C ARG A 247 11.87 -3.85 13.80
N TYR A 248 12.04 -4.04 12.50
CA TYR A 248 12.74 -3.08 11.65
C TYR A 248 12.04 -1.71 11.61
N GLU A 249 10.70 -1.68 11.63
CA GLU A 249 9.94 -0.44 11.69
C GLU A 249 10.27 0.38 12.96
N ARG A 250 10.31 -0.28 14.12
CA ARG A 250 10.68 0.36 15.41
C ARG A 250 12.11 0.88 15.39
N ILE A 251 13.05 0.11 14.85
CA ILE A 251 14.43 0.57 14.66
C ILE A 251 14.42 1.82 13.78
N ARG A 252 13.82 1.76 12.59
CA ARG A 252 13.91 2.83 11.58
C ARG A 252 13.20 4.13 11.97
N TYR A 253 12.01 4.04 12.56
CA TYR A 253 11.13 5.20 12.79
C TYR A 253 10.97 5.58 14.26
N ALA A 254 11.05 4.63 15.20
CA ALA A 254 11.00 4.95 16.63
C ALA A 254 12.39 5.26 17.23
N GLY A 255 13.45 5.18 16.43
CA GLY A 255 14.80 5.54 16.88
C GLY A 255 15.46 4.47 17.75
N GLU A 256 14.87 3.28 17.86
CA GLU A 256 15.40 2.20 18.68
C GLU A 256 16.74 1.67 18.12
N THR A 257 17.65 1.31 19.01
CA THR A 257 18.91 0.66 18.63
C THR A 257 18.75 -0.84 18.88
N PRO A 258 18.88 -1.70 17.86
CA PRO A 258 18.78 -3.15 18.06
C PRO A 258 19.99 -3.66 18.84
N THR A 259 19.78 -4.72 19.60
CA THR A 259 20.86 -5.51 20.23
C THR A 259 21.53 -6.42 19.21
N GLU A 260 22.73 -6.94 19.52
CA GLU A 260 23.43 -7.89 18.66
C GLU A 260 22.66 -9.21 18.49
N GLU A 261 21.94 -9.66 19.52
CA GLU A 261 21.10 -10.87 19.45
C GLU A 261 19.90 -10.68 18.52
N GLU A 262 19.23 -9.53 18.60
CA GLU A 262 18.13 -9.19 17.69
C GLU A 262 18.60 -9.07 16.24
N LEU A 263 19.79 -8.53 16.01
CA LEU A 263 20.39 -8.47 14.67
C LEU A 263 20.71 -9.85 14.12
N ARG A 264 21.18 -10.78 14.96
CA ARG A 264 21.45 -12.17 14.55
C ARG A 264 20.15 -12.89 14.17
N ALA A 265 19.09 -12.74 14.94
CA ALA A 265 17.77 -13.28 14.60
C ALA A 265 17.22 -12.70 13.28
N MET A 266 17.39 -11.39 13.09
CA MET A 266 17.05 -10.74 11.82
C MET A 266 17.91 -11.25 10.64
N GLU A 267 19.18 -11.55 10.88
CA GLU A 267 20.08 -12.09 9.86
C GLU A 267 19.67 -13.51 9.45
N GLU A 268 19.36 -14.38 10.41
CA GLU A 268 18.85 -15.73 10.18
C GLU A 268 17.56 -15.71 9.34
N GLU A 269 16.62 -14.83 9.68
CA GLU A 269 15.36 -14.72 8.96
C GLU A 269 15.55 -14.15 7.54
N ALA A 270 16.42 -13.15 7.36
CA ALA A 270 16.66 -12.51 6.08
C ALA A 270 17.49 -13.36 5.09
N LEU A 271 18.27 -14.31 5.59
CA LEU A 271 19.07 -15.24 4.78
C LEU A 271 18.36 -16.59 4.54
N GLY A 272 17.18 -16.78 5.14
CA GLY A 272 16.45 -18.04 5.13
C GLY A 272 17.04 -19.00 6.15
N GLY A 273 16.40 -19.11 7.32
CA GLY A 273 16.75 -20.12 8.32
C GLY A 273 16.70 -21.53 7.71
N ASP A 274 17.57 -22.43 8.20
CA ASP A 274 17.79 -23.81 7.72
C ASP A 274 16.52 -24.63 7.40
N GLU A 275 15.87 -24.39 6.25
CA GLU A 275 14.83 -25.25 5.67
C GLU A 275 15.34 -26.05 4.47
N HIS A 276 16.67 -26.22 4.35
CA HIS A 276 17.34 -27.16 3.43
C HIS A 276 18.34 -28.08 4.15
N ALA A 277 17.88 -28.77 5.20
CA ALA A 277 18.54 -29.95 5.78
C ALA A 277 17.57 -31.14 5.86
#